data_AF-A0A2H6AI96-F1
#
_entry.id   AF-A0A2H6AI96-F1
#
_cell.length_a   1.000
_cell.length_b   1.000
_cell.length_c   1.000
_cell.angle_alpha   90.00
_cell.angle_beta   90.00
_cell.angle_gamma   90.00
#
_symmetry.space_group_name_H-M   'P 1'
#
loop_
_entity.id
_entity.type
_entity.pdbx_description
1 polymer ?
#
loop_
_entity_poly.entity_id
_entity_poly.type
_entity_poly.pdbx_seq_one_letter_code
_entity_poly.pdbx_strand_id
1 'polypeptide(L)'
;MMAFFLVMWITAQDQKIKQAVARYFNNPMNFESVGLSQKPDKTGSALPLPSTGQVPLQDSVAMGQGRHSFSQPAPKSPQTKAVADWIYAKQDQLQRWLKEAERAYWLAAQSQDVRARRRSVREVATQQLARQLREEFADRVPDQLPGVYQDLMYTALSEVNWQEIAEDLLAHWQSHSSTSQR
;
A
#
# COMPACT_ATOMS: atom_id res chain seq x y z
N MET A 1 -42.59 17.65 20.75
CA MET A 1 -42.32 19.02 20.24
C MET A 1 -41.07 19.15 19.35
N MET A 2 -40.12 18.21 19.30
CA MET A 2 -38.90 18.35 18.47
C MET A 2 -39.02 17.91 16.99
N ALA A 3 -39.97 17.05 16.62
CA ALA A 3 -40.05 16.49 15.27
C ALA A 3 -40.52 17.47 14.17
N PHE A 4 -41.28 18.50 14.54
CA PHE A 4 -41.82 19.47 13.57
C PHE A 4 -40.74 20.39 12.99
N PHE A 5 -39.68 20.65 13.75
CA PHE A 5 -38.59 21.53 13.33
C PHE A 5 -37.77 20.92 12.16
N LEU A 6 -37.59 19.59 12.18
CA LEU A 6 -36.78 18.88 11.18
C LEU A 6 -37.51 18.77 9.83
N VAL A 7 -38.83 18.60 9.86
CA VAL A 7 -39.68 18.57 8.64
C VAL A 7 -39.77 19.95 7.99
N MET A 8 -39.92 21.01 8.80
CA MET A 8 -39.93 22.39 8.31
C MET A 8 -38.55 22.81 7.76
N TRP A 9 -37.45 22.32 8.36
CA TRP A 9 -36.09 22.55 7.87
C TRP A 9 -35.80 21.86 6.53
N ILE A 10 -36.21 20.59 6.37
CA ILE A 10 -36.00 19.84 5.11
C ILE A 10 -36.84 20.40 3.96
N THR A 11 -38.04 20.90 4.25
CA THR A 11 -38.93 21.45 3.20
C THR A 11 -38.44 22.80 2.68
N ALA A 12 -37.78 23.61 3.52
CA ALA A 12 -37.18 24.90 3.16
C ALA A 12 -35.88 24.81 2.35
N GLN A 13 -35.29 23.61 2.20
CA GLN A 13 -34.07 23.43 1.42
C GLN A 13 -34.33 23.30 -0.09
N ASP A 14 -33.33 23.72 -0.85
CA ASP A 14 -33.32 23.74 -2.31
C ASP A 14 -33.45 22.32 -2.90
N GLN A 15 -34.04 22.22 -4.09
CA GLN A 15 -34.35 20.95 -4.77
C GLN A 15 -33.10 20.08 -4.97
N LYS A 16 -31.94 20.70 -5.18
CA LYS A 16 -30.66 20.02 -5.33
C LYS A 16 -30.24 19.24 -4.07
N ILE A 17 -30.52 19.79 -2.89
CA ILE A 17 -30.16 19.18 -1.61
C ILE A 17 -31.09 17.99 -1.33
N LYS A 18 -32.39 18.13 -1.62
CA LYS A 18 -33.37 17.04 -1.53
C LYS A 18 -32.99 15.85 -2.42
N GLN A 19 -32.51 16.11 -3.64
CA GLN A 19 -32.02 15.07 -4.54
C GLN A 19 -30.73 14.39 -4.05
N ALA A 20 -29.80 15.14 -3.47
CA ALA A 20 -28.57 14.58 -2.89
C ALA A 20 -28.88 13.65 -1.70
N VAL A 21 -29.79 14.06 -0.81
CA VAL A 21 -30.22 13.23 0.33
C VAL A 21 -31.00 12.00 -0.15
N ALA A 22 -31.90 12.13 -1.12
CA ALA A 22 -32.63 10.99 -1.66
C ALA A 22 -31.70 9.97 -2.35
N ARG A 23 -30.65 10.43 -3.03
CA ARG A 23 -29.63 9.54 -3.62
C ARG A 23 -28.84 8.78 -2.54
N TYR A 24 -28.55 9.41 -1.42
CA TYR A 24 -27.87 8.78 -0.29
C TYR A 24 -28.68 7.61 0.30
N PHE A 25 -30.00 7.79 0.45
CA PHE A 25 -30.86 6.72 0.98
C PHE A 25 -31.18 5.62 -0.03
N ASN A 26 -31.23 5.94 -1.33
CA ASN A 26 -31.49 4.94 -2.37
C ASN A 26 -30.27 4.08 -2.74
N ASN A 27 -29.05 4.52 -2.42
CA ASN A 27 -27.82 3.75 -2.65
C ASN A 27 -26.78 4.05 -1.56
N PRO A 28 -26.86 3.42 -0.38
CA PRO A 28 -25.97 3.72 0.74
C PRO A 28 -24.49 3.32 0.50
N MET A 29 -24.19 2.59 -0.58
CA MET A 29 -22.85 2.03 -0.86
C MET A 29 -22.16 2.60 -2.10
N ASN A 30 -22.75 3.59 -2.81
CA ASN A 30 -22.14 4.16 -4.01
C ASN A 30 -21.70 5.61 -3.76
N PHE A 31 -20.51 5.76 -3.15
CA PHE A 31 -19.86 7.04 -2.87
C PHE A 31 -19.02 7.53 -4.06
N GLU A 32 -19.45 7.26 -5.30
CA GLU A 32 -18.74 7.74 -6.48
C GLU A 32 -19.52 8.86 -7.19
N SER A 33 -18.86 10.02 -7.26
CA SER A 33 -19.10 11.12 -8.22
C SER A 33 -20.28 12.06 -7.98
N VAL A 34 -20.24 12.82 -6.88
CA VAL A 34 -20.79 14.20 -6.93
C VAL A 34 -19.84 15.05 -7.76
N GLY A 35 -20.14 15.14 -9.05
CA GLY A 35 -19.46 16.01 -9.99
C GLY A 35 -18.70 15.21 -11.04
N LEU A 36 -19.31 15.05 -12.21
CA LEU A 36 -18.67 15.10 -13.53
C LEU A 36 -19.75 15.01 -14.63
N SER A 37 -19.92 16.15 -15.29
CA SER A 37 -20.17 16.34 -16.73
C SER A 37 -21.17 15.41 -17.46
N GLN A 38 -22.32 15.98 -17.83
CA GLN A 38 -23.12 15.52 -18.96
C GLN A 38 -22.29 15.59 -20.26
N LYS A 39 -22.08 14.46 -20.92
CA LYS A 39 -21.90 14.42 -22.39
C LYS A 39 -22.90 13.39 -22.94
N PRO A 40 -23.67 13.73 -23.99
CA PRO A 40 -24.75 12.89 -24.48
C PRO A 40 -24.20 11.73 -25.32
N ASP A 41 -24.74 10.54 -25.07
CA ASP A 41 -24.55 9.34 -25.89
C ASP A 41 -25.02 9.60 -27.32
N LYS A 42 -24.08 9.55 -28.26
CA LYS A 42 -24.37 9.51 -29.68
C LYS A 42 -24.03 8.13 -30.23
N THR A 43 -25.09 7.49 -30.71
CA THR A 43 -25.18 6.68 -31.94
C THR A 43 -24.81 5.19 -31.88
N GLY A 44 -25.85 4.37 -31.69
CA GLY A 44 -26.30 3.46 -32.75
C GLY A 44 -25.58 2.13 -32.91
N SER A 45 -25.93 1.13 -32.11
CA SER A 45 -26.19 -0.22 -32.62
C SER A 45 -27.13 -0.98 -31.68
N ALA A 46 -28.24 -1.48 -32.24
CA ALA A 46 -29.23 -2.27 -31.53
C ALA A 46 -28.83 -3.74 -31.58
N LEU A 47 -28.03 -4.18 -30.62
CA LEU A 47 -27.90 -5.59 -30.24
C LEU A 47 -27.84 -5.66 -28.72
N PRO A 48 -28.80 -6.32 -28.04
CA PRO A 48 -28.70 -6.53 -26.60
C PRO A 48 -27.63 -7.59 -26.33
N LEU A 49 -26.37 -7.16 -26.15
CA LEU A 49 -25.42 -7.99 -25.41
C LEU A 49 -25.88 -8.00 -23.94
N PRO A 50 -25.90 -9.17 -23.27
CA PRO A 50 -26.03 -9.19 -21.82
C PRO A 50 -24.86 -8.39 -21.25
N SER A 51 -25.18 -7.22 -20.68
CA SER A 51 -24.25 -6.36 -19.96
C SER A 51 -23.78 -7.09 -18.70
N THR A 52 -22.78 -7.95 -18.85
CA THR A 52 -21.90 -8.36 -17.77
C THR A 52 -21.27 -7.08 -17.24
N GLY A 53 -21.77 -6.60 -16.10
CA GLY A 53 -21.18 -5.48 -15.39
C GLY A 53 -19.69 -5.74 -15.22
N GLN A 54 -18.89 -4.73 -15.57
CA GLN A 54 -17.47 -4.72 -15.22
C GLN A 54 -17.36 -4.99 -13.72
N VAL A 55 -16.80 -6.13 -13.37
CA VAL A 55 -16.17 -6.33 -12.08
C VAL A 55 -14.79 -5.69 -12.22
N PRO A 56 -14.50 -4.54 -11.59
CA PRO A 56 -13.12 -4.15 -11.40
C PRO A 56 -12.52 -5.16 -10.43
N LEU A 57 -11.35 -5.73 -10.77
CA LEU A 57 -10.52 -6.65 -9.95
C LEU A 57 -10.64 -8.16 -10.16
N GLN A 58 -10.77 -8.67 -11.40
CA GLN A 58 -10.58 -10.11 -11.66
C GLN A 58 -9.58 -10.53 -12.76
N ASP A 59 -8.73 -9.64 -13.27
CA ASP A 59 -7.52 -10.07 -14.02
C ASP A 59 -6.27 -10.21 -13.15
N SER A 60 -6.48 -10.57 -11.88
CA SER A 60 -5.54 -11.38 -11.13
C SER A 60 -5.92 -12.85 -11.33
N VAL A 61 -5.36 -13.51 -12.35
CA VAL A 61 -4.63 -14.79 -12.26
C VAL A 61 -4.39 -15.37 -13.67
N ALA A 62 -3.11 -15.63 -13.95
CA ALA A 62 -2.52 -16.55 -14.94
C ALA A 62 -2.43 -16.13 -16.43
N MET A 63 -1.27 -15.62 -16.82
CA MET A 63 -0.26 -16.34 -17.62
C MET A 63 0.67 -15.35 -18.32
N GLY A 64 1.79 -15.07 -17.66
CA GLY A 64 2.89 -14.29 -18.22
C GLY A 64 4.20 -14.91 -17.78
N GLN A 65 4.53 -16.06 -18.37
CA GLN A 65 5.87 -16.64 -18.32
C GLN A 65 6.80 -15.75 -19.17
N GLY A 66 7.07 -14.53 -18.69
CA GLY A 66 7.82 -13.49 -19.38
C GLY A 66 8.79 -12.85 -18.41
N ARG A 67 10.06 -13.22 -18.53
CA ARG A 67 11.18 -12.79 -17.70
C ARG A 67 11.48 -11.31 -17.88
N HIS A 68 10.72 -10.39 -17.28
CA HIS A 68 11.07 -8.96 -17.27
C HIS A 68 10.80 -8.31 -15.91
N SER A 69 11.92 -8.00 -15.24
CA SER A 69 12.19 -6.97 -14.24
C SER A 69 11.04 -6.46 -13.36
N PHE A 70 11.04 -6.95 -12.12
CA PHE A 70 10.39 -6.33 -10.97
C PHE A 70 10.90 -4.89 -10.76
N SER A 71 10.08 -3.88 -11.06
CA SER A 71 10.19 -2.55 -10.43
C SER A 71 9.03 -1.59 -10.73
N GLN A 72 7.85 -2.06 -11.15
CA GLN A 72 6.70 -1.16 -11.09
C GLN A 72 6.28 -1.01 -9.63
N PRO A 73 6.20 0.22 -9.09
CA PRO A 73 5.74 0.45 -7.72
C PRO A 73 4.27 0.05 -7.67
N ALA A 74 4.02 -1.19 -7.24
CA ALA A 74 2.70 -1.60 -6.82
C ALA A 74 2.22 -0.63 -5.73
N PRO A 75 0.91 -0.35 -5.64
CA PRO A 75 0.40 0.46 -4.54
C PRO A 75 0.87 -0.14 -3.21
N LYS A 76 1.63 0.63 -2.43
CA LYS A 76 2.16 0.23 -1.12
C LYS A 76 1.03 -0.40 -0.31
N SER A 77 1.17 -1.67 0.06
CA SER A 77 0.15 -2.32 0.88
C SER A 77 -0.03 -1.51 2.18
N PRO A 78 -1.27 -1.35 2.69
CA PRO A 78 -1.51 -0.53 3.88
C PRO A 78 -0.68 -1.02 5.08
N GLN A 79 -0.40 -2.32 5.15
CA GLN A 79 0.49 -2.96 6.13
C GLN A 79 1.94 -2.49 5.95
N THR A 80 2.46 -2.50 4.73
CA THR A 80 3.82 -2.00 4.42
C THR A 80 3.97 -0.54 4.79
N LYS A 81 2.96 0.28 4.47
CA LYS A 81 2.96 1.70 4.84
C LYS A 81 2.94 1.88 6.36
N ALA A 82 2.10 1.15 7.09
CA ALA A 82 2.04 1.25 8.55
C ALA A 82 3.38 0.90 9.21
N VAL A 83 4.07 -0.14 8.73
CA VAL A 83 5.41 -0.51 9.23
C VAL A 83 6.44 0.54 8.86
N ALA A 84 6.44 1.03 7.61
CA ALA A 84 7.34 2.10 7.19
C ALA A 84 7.15 3.36 8.03
N ASP A 85 5.91 3.83 8.18
CA ASP A 85 5.56 5.00 8.98
C ASP A 85 6.00 4.84 10.43
N TRP A 86 5.88 3.64 11.02
CA TRP A 86 6.38 3.35 12.37
C TRP A 86 7.91 3.46 12.48
N ILE A 87 8.66 2.96 11.50
CA ILE A 87 10.13 3.08 11.45
C ILE A 87 10.53 4.55 11.35
N TYR A 88 9.88 5.32 10.48
CA TYR A 88 10.19 6.74 10.28
C TYR A 88 9.75 7.64 11.44
N ALA A 89 8.69 7.28 12.17
CA ALA A 89 8.21 8.04 13.32
C ALA A 89 9.20 8.07 14.49
N LYS A 90 10.06 7.05 14.63
CA LYS A 90 11.02 6.92 15.74
C LYS A 90 12.44 7.14 15.26
N GLN A 91 12.95 8.36 15.46
CA GLN A 91 14.28 8.75 14.98
C GLN A 91 15.40 7.82 15.44
N ASP A 92 15.36 7.32 16.68
CA ASP A 92 16.36 6.37 17.19
C ASP A 92 16.35 5.04 16.44
N GLN A 93 15.15 4.54 16.11
CA GLN A 93 14.99 3.31 15.35
C GLN A 93 15.44 3.51 13.90
N LEU A 94 15.09 4.64 13.29
CA LEU A 94 15.57 5.00 11.96
C LEU A 94 17.10 5.03 11.93
N GLN A 95 17.75 5.70 12.88
CA GLN A 95 19.22 5.75 12.95
C GLN A 95 19.86 4.38 13.13
N ARG A 96 19.25 3.50 13.92
CA ARG A 96 19.68 2.10 14.04
C ARG A 96 19.58 1.36 12.71
N TRP A 97 18.42 1.43 12.04
CA TRP A 97 18.21 0.76 10.76
C TRP A 97 19.09 1.32 9.65
N LEU A 98 19.44 2.61 9.66
CA LEU A 98 20.41 3.18 8.72
C LEU A 98 21.82 2.62 8.93
N LYS A 99 22.26 2.42 10.18
CA LYS A 99 23.54 1.75 10.48
C LYS A 99 23.53 0.29 10.05
N GLU A 100 22.41 -0.41 10.23
CA GLU A 100 22.25 -1.80 9.79
C GLU A 100 22.21 -1.90 8.26
N ALA A 101 21.55 -0.96 7.57
CA ALA A 101 21.54 -0.85 6.12
C ALA A 101 22.95 -0.64 5.55
N GLU A 102 23.76 0.22 6.18
CA GLU A 102 25.18 0.38 5.84
C GLU A 102 25.95 -0.94 5.99
N ARG A 103 25.80 -1.63 7.13
CA ARG A 103 26.47 -2.92 7.37
C ARG A 103 26.05 -3.97 6.34
N ALA A 104 24.76 -4.07 6.04
CA ALA A 104 24.22 -4.99 5.04
C ALA A 104 24.80 -4.68 3.64
N TYR A 105 24.95 -3.40 3.29
CA TYR A 105 25.58 -3.00 2.04
C TYR A 105 27.04 -3.45 1.94
N TRP A 106 27.85 -3.24 2.99
CA TRP A 106 29.23 -3.67 3.04
C TRP A 106 29.38 -5.20 2.97
N LEU A 107 28.53 -5.94 3.70
CA LEU A 107 28.49 -7.40 3.65
C LEU A 107 28.09 -7.91 2.27
N ALA A 108 27.08 -7.29 1.65
CA ALA A 108 26.65 -7.60 0.30
C ALA A 108 27.78 -7.37 -0.73
N ALA A 109 28.55 -6.28 -0.60
CA ALA A 109 29.68 -6.00 -1.48
C ALA A 109 30.78 -7.07 -1.42
N GLN A 110 30.95 -7.72 -0.26
CA GLN A 110 31.92 -8.80 -0.07
C GLN A 110 31.39 -10.19 -0.46
N SER A 111 30.08 -10.32 -0.68
CA SER A 111 29.43 -11.60 -0.97
C SER A 111 29.91 -12.23 -2.28
N GLN A 112 29.89 -13.56 -2.34
CA GLN A 112 30.34 -14.31 -3.52
C GLN A 112 29.46 -14.04 -4.74
N ASP A 113 28.17 -13.77 -4.55
CA ASP A 113 27.22 -13.49 -5.64
C ASP A 113 27.54 -12.21 -6.39
N VAL A 114 27.98 -11.17 -5.65
CA VAL A 114 28.46 -9.91 -6.25
C VAL A 114 29.80 -10.11 -6.93
N ARG A 115 30.73 -10.84 -6.29
CA ARG A 115 32.06 -11.13 -6.89
C ARG A 115 31.95 -11.91 -8.19
N ALA A 116 31.01 -12.84 -8.26
CA ALA A 116 30.68 -13.60 -9.46
C ALA A 116 29.84 -12.81 -10.48
N ARG A 117 29.53 -11.52 -10.21
CA ARG A 117 28.71 -10.61 -11.03
C ARG A 117 27.32 -11.18 -11.38
N ARG A 118 26.77 -12.03 -10.51
CA ARG A 118 25.46 -12.66 -10.72
C ARG A 118 24.30 -11.75 -10.31
N ARG A 119 24.52 -10.88 -9.32
CA ARG A 119 23.53 -9.96 -8.75
C ARG A 119 24.18 -8.62 -8.42
N SER A 120 23.37 -7.57 -8.39
CA SER A 120 23.87 -6.25 -7.97
C SER A 120 24.09 -6.20 -6.45
N VAL A 121 25.04 -5.38 -6.00
CA VAL A 121 25.30 -5.16 -4.54
C VAL A 121 24.02 -4.73 -3.84
N ARG A 122 23.26 -3.84 -4.48
CA ARG A 122 22.00 -3.29 -3.96
C ARG A 122 20.94 -4.38 -3.77
N GLU A 123 20.76 -5.28 -4.75
CA GLU A 123 19.80 -6.38 -4.62
C GLU A 123 20.15 -7.32 -3.46
N VAL A 124 21.42 -7.69 -3.32
CA VAL A 124 21.86 -8.58 -2.24
C VAL A 124 21.71 -7.89 -0.89
N ALA A 125 22.07 -6.61 -0.78
CA ALA A 125 21.90 -5.82 0.44
C ALA A 125 20.41 -5.71 0.84
N THR A 126 19.54 -5.46 -0.14
CA THR A 126 18.09 -5.38 0.06
C THR A 126 17.54 -6.70 0.59
N GLN A 127 17.94 -7.83 0.00
CA GLN A 127 17.50 -9.15 0.45
C GLN A 127 17.96 -9.47 1.87
N GLN A 128 19.21 -9.12 2.21
CA GLN A 128 19.75 -9.33 3.56
C GLN A 128 19.03 -8.47 4.59
N LEU A 129 18.84 -7.17 4.31
CA LEU A 129 18.16 -6.25 5.21
C LEU A 129 16.68 -6.58 5.38
N ALA A 130 15.98 -6.95 4.31
CA ALA A 130 14.58 -7.38 4.37
C ALA A 130 14.40 -8.62 5.25
N ARG A 131 15.35 -9.56 5.21
CA ARG A 131 15.34 -10.74 6.07
C ARG A 131 15.53 -10.36 7.54
N GLN A 132 16.49 -9.50 7.84
CA GLN A 132 16.75 -9.01 9.20
C GLN A 132 15.54 -8.27 9.77
N LEU A 133 14.92 -7.39 8.98
CA LEU A 133 13.67 -6.70 9.35
C LEU A 133 12.59 -7.72 9.71
N ARG A 134 12.34 -8.71 8.84
CA ARG A 134 11.30 -9.71 9.09
C ARG A 134 11.55 -10.52 10.37
N GLU A 135 12.80 -10.94 10.60
CA GLU A 135 13.18 -11.70 11.80
C GLU A 135 12.98 -10.85 13.07
N GLU A 136 13.47 -9.61 13.10
CA GLU A 136 13.30 -8.73 14.27
C GLU A 136 11.84 -8.40 14.58
N PHE A 137 11.01 -8.20 13.55
CA PHE A 137 9.59 -7.92 13.77
C PHE A 137 8.82 -9.16 14.19
N ALA A 138 9.18 -10.34 13.68
CA ALA A 138 8.59 -11.61 14.10
C ALA A 138 8.95 -11.95 15.56
N ASP A 139 10.20 -11.70 15.97
CA ASP A 139 10.68 -11.99 17.33
C ASP A 139 10.09 -11.07 18.40
N ARG A 140 9.58 -9.89 18.00
CA ARG A 140 8.95 -8.92 18.91
C ARG A 140 7.45 -9.16 19.12
N VAL A 141 6.85 -10.14 18.44
CA VAL A 141 5.45 -10.50 18.67
C VAL A 141 5.36 -11.19 20.04
N PRO A 142 4.65 -10.62 21.03
CA PRO A 142 4.58 -11.23 22.36
C PRO A 142 3.83 -12.58 22.31
N ASP A 143 4.46 -13.64 22.83
CA ASP A 143 3.83 -14.97 22.96
C ASP A 143 2.62 -14.98 23.92
N GLN A 144 2.44 -13.91 24.68
CA GLN A 144 1.35 -13.77 25.66
C GLN A 144 0.03 -13.30 25.02
N LEU A 145 0.01 -13.01 23.72
CA LEU A 145 -1.22 -12.62 23.04
C LEU A 145 -2.17 -13.82 22.89
N PRO A 146 -3.49 -13.63 23.06
CA PRO A 146 -4.46 -14.69 22.79
C PRO A 146 -4.34 -15.14 21.32
N GLY A 147 -4.38 -16.44 21.05
CA GLY A 147 -3.98 -17.03 19.76
C GLY A 147 -4.58 -16.38 18.51
N VAL A 148 -5.84 -15.93 18.55
CA VAL A 148 -6.47 -15.24 17.42
C VAL A 148 -5.75 -13.93 17.05
N TYR A 149 -5.29 -13.16 18.04
CA TYR A 149 -4.54 -11.93 17.77
C TYR A 149 -3.14 -12.21 17.25
N GLN A 150 -2.51 -13.27 17.75
CA GLN A 150 -1.21 -13.72 17.26
C GLN A 150 -1.29 -14.13 15.78
N ASP A 151 -2.31 -14.90 15.39
CA ASP A 151 -2.56 -15.31 14.01
C ASP A 151 -2.82 -14.10 13.09
N LEU A 152 -3.63 -13.14 13.56
CA LEU A 152 -3.87 -11.89 12.82
C LEU A 152 -2.58 -11.06 12.66
N MET A 153 -1.73 -10.99 13.69
CA MET A 153 -0.45 -10.30 13.60
C MET A 153 0.50 -10.97 12.62
N TYR A 154 0.64 -12.30 12.67
CA TYR A 154 1.47 -13.02 11.71
C TYR A 154 0.94 -12.88 10.28
N THR A 155 -0.38 -12.92 10.09
CA THR A 155 -1.00 -12.69 8.79
C THR A 155 -0.67 -11.28 8.29
N ALA A 156 -0.86 -10.25 9.12
CA ALA A 156 -0.55 -8.88 8.76
C ALA A 156 0.94 -8.68 8.44
N LEU A 157 1.85 -9.26 9.23
CA LEU A 157 3.30 -9.21 8.99
C LEU A 157 3.73 -9.99 7.74
N SER A 158 2.96 -11.01 7.34
CA SER A 158 3.23 -11.78 6.12
C SER A 158 2.87 -11.01 4.84
N GLU A 159 1.93 -10.06 4.94
CA GLU A 159 1.51 -9.17 3.84
C GLU A 159 2.41 -7.94 3.67
N VAL A 160 3.37 -7.72 4.59
CA VAL A 160 4.32 -6.62 4.52
C VAL A 160 5.39 -6.93 3.46
N ASN A 161 5.58 -5.98 2.54
CA ASN A 161 6.66 -6.02 1.56
C ASN A 161 7.97 -5.53 2.18
N TRP A 162 8.66 -6.44 2.88
CA TRP A 162 9.94 -6.15 3.54
C TRP A 162 11.05 -5.70 2.58
N GLN A 163 10.98 -6.09 1.31
CA GLN A 163 11.97 -5.68 0.30
C GLN A 163 11.82 -4.20 -0.01
N GLU A 164 10.60 -3.71 -0.19
CA GLU A 164 10.35 -2.29 -0.47
C GLU A 164 10.79 -1.38 0.69
N ILE A 165 10.52 -1.79 1.94
CA ILE A 165 10.99 -1.06 3.12
C ILE A 165 12.52 -1.02 3.16
N ALA A 166 13.18 -2.16 2.86
CA ALA A 166 14.63 -2.23 2.81
C ALA A 166 15.23 -1.35 1.69
N GLU A 167 14.61 -1.29 0.51
CA GLU A 167 15.01 -0.43 -0.59
C GLU A 167 14.88 1.06 -0.24
N ASP A 168 13.76 1.44 0.38
CA ASP A 168 13.51 2.81 0.85
C ASP A 168 14.56 3.23 1.89
N LEU A 169 14.88 2.35 2.86
CA LEU A 169 15.91 2.60 3.87
C LEU A 169 17.32 2.75 3.26
N LEU A 170 17.68 1.90 2.29
CA LEU A 170 18.96 1.98 1.58
C LEU A 170 19.06 3.27 0.76
N ALA A 171 17.97 3.67 0.08
CA ALA A 171 17.92 4.93 -0.66
C ALA A 171 18.06 6.14 0.27
N HIS A 172 17.39 6.11 1.42
CA HIS A 172 17.49 7.17 2.44
C HIS A 172 18.92 7.26 3.00
N TRP A 173 19.57 6.14 3.32
CA TRP A 173 20.96 6.11 3.76
C TRP A 173 21.92 6.70 2.71
N GLN A 174 21.78 6.34 1.43
CA GLN A 174 22.60 6.87 0.34
C GLN A 174 22.46 8.39 0.20
N SER A 175 21.25 8.92 0.37
CA SER A 175 21.04 10.38 0.35
C SER A 175 21.76 11.08 1.51
N HIS A 176 21.74 10.49 2.71
CA HIS A 176 22.41 11.04 3.89
C HIS A 176 23.93 10.99 3.77
N SER A 177 24.50 9.89 3.29
CA SER A 177 25.95 9.76 3.12
C SER A 177 26.50 10.72 2.07
N SER A 178 25.74 10.96 0.99
CA SER A 178 26.12 11.95 -0.04
C SER A 178 26.14 13.39 0.48
N THR A 179 25.30 13.71 1.46
CA THR A 179 25.20 15.05 2.05
C THR A 179 26.37 15.32 3.01
N SER A 180 26.86 14.30 3.72
CA SER A 180 27.96 14.44 4.68
C SER A 180 29.36 14.57 4.05
N GLN A 181 29.52 14.33 2.75
CA GLN A 181 30.80 14.42 2.04
C GLN A 181 31.04 15.76 1.34
N ARG A 182 30.07 16.69 1.36
CA ARG A 182 30.21 18.05 0.84
C ARG A 182 30.49 19.03 1.98
#